data_AF-A0A415RKW8-F1
#
_entry.id   AF-A0A415RKW8-F1
#
_cell.length_a   1.000
_cell.length_b   1.000
_cell.length_c   1.000
_cell.angle_alpha   90.00
_cell.angle_beta   90.00
_cell.angle_gamma   90.00
#
_symmetry.space_group_name_H-M   'P 1'
#
loop_
_entity.id
_entity.type
_entity.pdbx_description
1 polymer ?
#
loop_
_entity_poly.entity_id
_entity_poly.type
_entity_poly.pdbx_seq_one_letter_code
_entity_poly.pdbx_strand_id
1 'polypeptide(L)' 'MIYIQHNRILIKYYQSIITLEDCLLEIKMNDSIIKIMGQDLQIQYYSFDEILVRGQLKQIIFT' A
#
# COMPACT_ATOMS: atom_id res chain seq x y z
N MET A 1 10.12 3.03 1.15
CA MET A 1 10.13 3.97 0.00
C MET A 1 8.86 3.75 -0.82
N ILE A 2 8.17 4.81 -1.24
CA ILE A 2 6.86 4.72 -1.92
C ILE A 2 6.96 5.32 -3.32
N TYR A 3 6.46 4.60 -4.32
CA TYR A 3 6.31 5.07 -5.70
C TYR A 3 4.87 4.95 -6.14
N ILE A 4 4.36 5.96 -6.85
CA ILE A 4 2.99 5.99 -7.33
C ILE A 4 3.02 6.25 -8.84
N GLN A 5 2.39 5.38 -9.61
CA GLN A 5 2.31 5.53 -11.06
C GLN A 5 1.07 4.81 -11.61
N HIS A 6 0.27 5.50 -12.44
CA HIS A 6 -0.90 4.93 -13.14
C HIS A 6 -1.80 4.04 -12.25
N ASN A 7 -2.35 4.58 -11.16
CA ASN A 7 -3.23 3.85 -10.23
C ASN A 7 -2.56 2.60 -9.62
N ARG A 8 -1.24 2.64 -9.48
CA ARG A 8 -0.46 1.65 -8.76
C ARG A 8 0.40 2.34 -7.72
N ILE A 9 0.64 1.63 -6.63
CA ILE A 9 1.53 2.05 -5.56
C ILE A 9 2.49 0.91 -5.25
N LEU A 10 3.79 1.19 -5.32
CA LEU A 10 4.85 0.29 -4.91
C LEU A 10 5.40 0.78 -3.56
N ILE A 11 5.42 -0.09 -2.57
CA ILE A 11 5.89 0.21 -1.21
C ILE A 11 7.02 -0.75 -0.90
N LYS A 12 8.22 -0.22 -0.67
CA LYS A 12 9.42 -0.97 -0.31
C LYS A 12 9.79 -0.77 1.16
N TYR A 13 10.46 -1.75 1.73
CA TYR A 13 10.96 -1.79 3.11
C TYR A 13 9.83 -1.65 4.13
N TYR A 14 8.69 -2.30 3.85
CA TYR A 14 7.60 -2.41 4.81
C TYR A 14 7.90 -3.56 5.78
N GLN A 15 7.39 -3.48 7.00
CA GLN A 15 7.53 -4.54 8.00
C GLN A 15 6.44 -5.60 7.87
N SER A 16 5.19 -5.15 7.71
CA SER A 16 4.04 -6.03 7.55
C SER A 16 2.86 -5.31 6.91
N ILE A 17 1.96 -6.09 6.29
CA ILE A 17 0.63 -5.63 5.93
C ILE A 17 -0.25 -5.80 7.16
N ILE A 18 -0.94 -4.74 7.58
CA ILE A 18 -1.90 -4.77 8.69
C ILE A 18 -3.28 -5.16 8.15
N THR A 19 -3.73 -4.46 7.10
CA THR A 19 -5.07 -4.60 6.52
C THR A 19 -4.96 -4.58 5.00
N LEU A 20 -5.69 -5.47 4.33
CA LEU A 20 -5.89 -5.43 2.87
C LEU A 20 -7.34 -5.79 2.57
N GLU A 21 -8.12 -4.77 2.22
CA GLU A 21 -9.51 -4.86 1.79
C GLU A 21 -9.67 -4.09 0.46
N ASP A 22 -10.81 -4.27 -0.21
CA ASP A 22 -11.09 -3.64 -1.50
C ASP A 22 -10.95 -2.10 -1.47
N CYS A 23 -11.23 -1.47 -0.32
CA CYS A 23 -11.21 -0.02 -0.15
C CYS A 23 -10.07 0.52 0.71
N LEU A 24 -9.33 -0.34 1.40
CA LEU A 24 -8.37 0.04 2.43
C LEU A 24 -7.15 -0.88 2.44
N LEU A 25 -5.97 -0.28 2.39
CA LEU A 25 -4.69 -0.93 2.62
C LEU A 25 -3.94 -0.21 3.73
N GLU A 26 -3.53 -0.95 4.76
CA GLU A 26 -2.71 -0.44 5.85
C GLU A 26 -1.41 -1.23 5.92
N ILE A 27 -0.29 -0.50 5.89
CA ILE A 27 1.05 -1.07 5.88
C ILE A 27 1.85 -0.51 7.03
N LYS A 28 2.43 -1.39 7.84
CA LYS A 28 3.37 -1.04 8.89
C LYS A 28 4.75 -0.80 8.26
N MET A 29 5.25 0.42 8.43
CA MET A 29 6.67 0.76 8.24
C MET A 29 7.36 0.75 9.61
N ASN A 30 8.70 0.90 9.64
CA ASN A 30 9.47 0.91 10.89
C ASN A 30 8.84 1.78 11.98
N ASP A 31 8.67 3.08 11.70
CA ASP A 31 8.22 4.05 12.70
C ASP A 31 6.85 4.65 12.38
N SER A 32 6.16 4.15 11.35
CA SER A 32 4.90 4.71 10.88
C SER A 32 3.96 3.67 10.29
N ILE A 33 2.71 4.06 10.07
CA ILE A 33 1.72 3.31 9.33
C ILE A 33 1.32 4.12 8.10
N ILE A 34 1.40 3.49 6.92
CA ILE A 34 0.86 4.04 5.69
C ILE A 34 -0.55 3.49 5.52
N LYS A 35 -1.52 4.38 5.38
CA LYS A 35 -2.92 4.05 5.10
C LYS A 35 -3.27 4.53 3.70
N ILE A 36 -3.72 3.63 2.86
CA ILE A 36 -4.10 3.88 1.46
C ILE A 36 -5.57 3.56 1.32
N MET A 37 -6.36 4.56 0.96
CA MET A 37 -7.79 4.40 0.72
C MET A 37 -8.06 4.51 -0.78
N GLY A 38 -8.94 3.66 -1.28
CA GLY A 38 -9.24 3.57 -2.70
C GLY A 38 -10.46 2.73 -3.00
N GLN A 39 -10.51 2.22 -4.22
CA GLN A 39 -11.47 1.21 -4.67
C GLN A 39 -10.71 0.15 -5.49
N ASP A 40 -11.18 -1.10 -5.39
CA ASP A 40 -10.59 -2.26 -6.06
C ASP A 40 -9.08 -2.39 -5.82
N LEU A 41 -8.66 -2.21 -4.55
CA LEU A 41 -7.26 -2.39 -4.16
C LEU A 41 -6.88 -3.87 -4.23
N GLN A 42 -5.93 -4.19 -5.11
CA GLN A 42 -5.47 -5.56 -5.35
C GLN A 42 -3.95 -5.62 -5.39
N ILE A 43 -3.39 -6.63 -4.71
CA ILE A 43 -1.96 -6.93 -4.79
C ILE A 43 -1.65 -7.47 -6.19
N GLN A 44 -0.78 -6.77 -6.93
CA GLN A 44 -0.22 -7.27 -8.18
C GLN A 44 1.06 -8.08 -7.95
N TYR A 45 1.85 -7.69 -6.95
CA TYR A 45 3.09 -8.36 -6.59
C TYR A 45 3.38 -8.15 -5.10
N TYR A 46 3.88 -9.19 -4.44
CA TYR A 46 4.22 -9.17 -3.02
C TYR A 46 5.46 -10.03 -2.77
N SER A 47 6.41 -9.44 -2.05
CA SER A 47 7.65 -10.08 -1.60
C SER A 47 7.98 -9.60 -0.20
N PHE A 48 9.00 -10.17 0.45
CA PHE A 48 9.42 -9.75 1.78
C PHE A 48 9.79 -8.26 1.84
N ASP A 49 10.41 -7.71 0.79
CA ASP A 49 10.92 -6.33 0.80
C ASP A 49 9.97 -5.31 0.15
N GLU A 50 9.09 -5.74 -0.75
CA GLU A 50 8.20 -4.80 -1.44
C GLU A 50 6.84 -5.38 -1.85
N ILE A 51 5.85 -4.49 -1.94
CA ILE A 51 4.49 -4.78 -2.37
C ILE A 51 4.07 -3.78 -3.44
N LEU A 52 3.51 -4.28 -4.54
CA LEU A 52 2.88 -3.50 -5.60
C LEU A 52 1.36 -3.72 -5.53
N VAL A 53 0.63 -2.64 -5.34
CA VAL A 53 -0.83 -2.65 -5.29
C VAL A 53 -1.39 -1.81 -6.42
N ARG A 54 -2.44 -2.31 -7.07
CA ARG A 54 -3.22 -1.58 -8.08
C ARG A 54 -4.60 -1.28 -7.51
N GLY A 55 -5.16 -0.15 -7.89
CA GLY A 55 -6.55 0.20 -7.62
C GLY A 55 -6.79 1.68 -7.83
N GLN A 56 -8.03 2.13 -7.74
CA GLN A 56 -8.33 3.56 -7.80
C GLN A 56 -7.91 4.23 -6.48
N LEU A 57 -6.68 4.74 -6.45
CA LEU A 57 -6.12 5.40 -5.27
C LEU A 57 -6.82 6.75 -5.03
N LYS A 58 -7.42 6.94 -3.86
CA LYS A 58 -8.12 8.18 -3.49
C LYS A 58 -7.34 9.00 -2.48
N GLN A 59 -6.76 8.36 -1.47
CA GLN A 59 -6.03 9.05 -0.40
C GLN A 59 -4.90 8.18 0.14
N ILE A 60 -3.81 8.83 0.54
CA ILE A 60 -2.68 8.21 1.22
C ILE A 60 -2.37 9.04 2.47
N ILE A 61 -2.34 8.40 3.62
CA ILE A 61 -2.10 9.02 4.94
C ILE A 61 -0.88 8.35 5.57
N PHE A 62 -0.02 9.16 6.18
CA PHE A 62 1.16 8.72 6.91
C PHE A 62 0.92 9.01 8.39
N THR A 63 0.96 7.99 9.23
CA THR A 63 0.67 8.06 10.68
C THR A 63 1.87 7.64 11.49
#